data_AF-A0AAV2GKH3-F1
#
_entry.id   AF-A0AAV2GKH3-F1
#
_cell.length_a   1.000
_cell.length_b   1.000
_cell.length_c   1.000
_cell.angle_alpha   90.00
_cell.angle_beta   90.00
_cell.angle_gamma   90.00
#
_symmetry.space_group_name_H-M   'P 1'
#
loop_
_entity.id
_entity.type
_entity.pdbx_description
1 polymer ?
#
loop_
_entity_poly.entity_id
_entity_poly.type
_entity_poly.pdbx_seq_one_letter_code
_entity_poly.pdbx_strand_id
1 'polypeptide(L)'
;MYPMERFLGTLKSYVSNKARAEGSIAERYIAKECSDFCSRYLKGVETQANRLDRNDDGLDDLNYKGFDVFRYKGRCIGAANYDPIEQADFHKIQWYVFTNCDEIEQKLK
;
A
#
# COMPACT_ATOMS: atom_id res chain seq x y z
N MET A 1 8.22 12.32 13.85
CA MET A 1 8.05 13.76 13.60
C MET A 1 6.83 14.23 14.37
N TYR A 2 6.92 15.37 15.05
CA TYR A 2 5.87 15.85 15.95
C TYR A 2 4.68 16.44 15.16
N PRO A 3 3.45 16.45 15.73
CA PRO A 3 2.26 16.97 15.06
C PRO A 3 2.40 18.40 14.54
N MET A 4 3.01 19.29 15.33
CA MET A 4 3.24 20.70 14.97
C MET A 4 4.17 20.84 13.76
N GLU A 5 5.24 20.06 13.73
CA GLU A 5 6.19 20.08 12.61
C GLU A 5 5.52 19.60 11.32
N ARG A 6 4.68 18.56 11.40
CA ARG A 6 3.96 18.01 10.25
C ARG A 6 2.97 19.04 9.68
N PHE A 7 2.29 19.77 10.56
CA PHE A 7 1.39 20.85 10.17
C PHE A 7 2.14 21.97 9.44
N LEU A 8 3.25 22.45 10.02
CA LEU A 8 4.10 23.48 9.38
C LEU A 8 4.68 23.00 8.04
N GLY A 9 5.08 21.73 7.94
CA GLY A 9 5.52 21.13 6.68
C GLY A 9 4.43 21.13 5.60
N THR A 10 3.18 20.93 5.99
CA THR A 10 2.03 21.00 5.09
C THR A 10 1.76 22.44 4.63
N LEU A 11 1.77 23.41 5.54
CA LEU A 11 1.63 24.82 5.17
C LEU A 11 2.76 25.30 4.26
N LYS A 12 3.99 24.83 4.50
CA LYS A 12 5.15 25.13 3.65
C LYS A 12 4.96 24.59 2.24
N SER A 13 4.34 23.42 2.06
CA SER A 13 4.06 22.87 0.72
C SER A 13 2.96 23.64 -0.03
N TYR A 14 2.13 24.41 0.67
CA TYR A 14 1.10 25.25 0.06
C TYR A 14 1.65 26.56 -0.52
N VAL A 15 2.83 27.02 -0.09
CA VAL A 15 3.45 28.26 -0.60
C VAL A 15 4.01 28.03 -2.01
N SER A 16 3.19 28.26 -3.03
CA SER A 16 3.58 28.29 -4.45
C SER A 16 4.18 29.64 -4.85
N ASN A 17 3.62 30.74 -4.36
CA ASN A 17 4.10 32.09 -4.59
C ASN A 17 4.76 32.67 -3.34
N LYS A 18 6.10 32.70 -3.31
CA LYS A 18 6.87 33.23 -2.18
C LYS A 18 6.69 34.74 -1.97
N ALA A 19 6.33 35.50 -3.01
CA ALA A 19 6.07 36.94 -2.88
C ALA A 19 4.73 37.24 -2.17
N ARG A 20 3.82 36.26 -2.12
CA ARG A 20 2.51 36.35 -1.45
C ARG A 20 2.19 35.05 -0.72
N ALA A 21 3.01 34.71 0.26
CA ALA A 21 2.95 33.41 0.94
C ALA A 21 1.59 33.14 1.61
N GLU A 22 1.03 34.13 2.30
CA GLU A 22 -0.27 34.00 2.98
C GLU A 22 -1.41 33.74 2.00
N GLY A 23 -1.48 34.53 0.92
CA GLY A 23 -2.48 34.34 -0.13
C GLY A 23 -2.37 32.98 -0.82
N SER A 24 -1.13 32.52 -1.04
CA SER A 24 -0.86 31.21 -1.62
C SER A 24 -1.31 30.05 -0.72
N ILE A 25 -1.10 30.18 0.60
CA ILE A 25 -1.60 29.22 1.59
C ILE A 25 -3.13 29.20 1.60
N ALA A 26 -3.77 30.38 1.64
CA ALA A 26 -5.23 30.50 1.67
C ALA A 26 -5.87 29.88 0.42
N GLU A 27 -5.34 30.17 -0.76
CA GLU A 27 -5.82 29.61 -2.03
C GLU A 27 -5.75 28.08 -2.05
N ARG A 28 -4.60 27.52 -1.67
CA ARG A 28 -4.42 26.06 -1.59
C ARG A 28 -5.34 25.41 -0.56
N TYR A 29 -5.56 26.08 0.57
CA TYR A 29 -6.45 25.58 1.60
C TYR A 29 -7.89 25.51 1.10
N ILE A 30 -8.40 26.57 0.46
CA ILE A 30 -9.74 26.60 -0.15
C ILE A 30 -9.86 25.49 -1.20
N ALA A 31 -8.88 25.36 -2.10
CA ALA A 31 -8.90 24.31 -3.13
C ALA A 31 -8.95 22.89 -2.53
N LYS A 32 -8.23 22.66 -1.42
CA LYS A 32 -8.26 21.40 -0.68
C LYS A 32 -9.63 21.14 -0.08
N GLU A 33 -10.20 22.11 0.66
CA GLU A 33 -11.52 21.95 1.27
C GLU A 33 -12.61 21.71 0.22
N CYS A 34 -12.58 22.42 -0.91
CA CYS A 34 -13.52 22.18 -2.01
C CYS A 34 -13.38 20.75 -2.57
N SER A 35 -12.15 20.26 -2.72
CA SER A 35 -11.90 18.88 -3.19
C SER A 35 -12.39 17.84 -2.17
N ASP A 36 -12.10 18.05 -0.88
CA ASP A 36 -12.55 17.20 0.22
C ASP A 36 -14.08 17.20 0.33
N PHE A 37 -14.73 18.33 0.09
CA PHE A 37 -16.19 18.42 0.04
C PHE A 37 -16.77 17.62 -1.15
N CYS A 38 -16.25 17.85 -2.36
CA CYS A 38 -16.68 17.13 -3.56
C CYS A 38 -16.47 15.61 -3.45
N SER A 39 -15.39 15.18 -2.80
CA SER A 39 -15.09 13.75 -2.61
C SER A 39 -16.21 12.98 -1.91
N ARG A 40 -16.98 13.63 -1.04
CA ARG A 40 -18.11 13.01 -0.32
C ARG A 40 -19.27 12.64 -1.24
N TYR A 41 -19.37 13.29 -2.39
CA TYR A 41 -20.46 13.11 -3.34
C TYR A 41 -20.04 12.37 -4.63
N LEU A 42 -18.75 12.36 -4.95
CA LEU A 42 -18.21 11.66 -6.11
C LEU A 42 -17.94 10.18 -5.79
N LYS A 43 -18.86 9.29 -6.19
CA LYS A 43 -18.67 7.83 -6.06
C LYS A 43 -17.78 7.29 -7.18
N GLY A 44 -16.87 6.37 -6.83
CA GLY A 44 -16.02 5.66 -7.79
C GLY A 44 -14.85 6.46 -8.37
N VAL A 45 -14.57 7.66 -7.85
CA VAL A 45 -13.43 8.48 -8.24
C VAL A 45 -12.34 8.36 -7.19
N GLU A 46 -11.08 8.22 -7.62
CA GLU A 46 -9.94 8.26 -6.71
C GLU A 46 -9.75 9.70 -6.17
N THR A 47 -9.67 9.82 -4.85
CA THR A 47 -9.56 11.05 -4.09
C THR A 47 -8.40 10.91 -3.10
N GLN A 48 -7.91 12.01 -2.53
CA GLN A 48 -6.83 11.92 -1.52
C GLN A 48 -7.20 11.05 -0.31
N ALA A 49 -8.49 10.93 0.01
CA ALA A 49 -8.97 10.18 1.17
C ALA A 49 -9.10 8.67 0.91
N ASN A 50 -9.40 8.25 -0.32
CA ASN A 50 -9.58 6.83 -0.67
C ASN A 50 -8.38 6.21 -1.40
N ARG A 51 -7.40 7.03 -1.78
CA ARG A 51 -6.17 6.57 -2.42
C ARG A 51 -5.41 5.64 -1.48
N LEU A 52 -5.09 4.46 -2.00
CA LEU A 52 -4.27 3.46 -1.30
C LEU A 52 -2.86 4.02 -1.03
N ASP A 53 -2.21 3.51 0.02
CA ASP A 53 -0.87 3.95 0.35
C ASP A 53 0.12 3.59 -0.77
N ARG A 54 1.24 4.30 -0.85
CA ARG A 54 2.25 4.09 -1.90
C ARG A 54 2.83 2.67 -1.90
N ASN A 55 2.79 2.04 -0.73
CA ASN A 55 3.25 0.69 -0.47
C ASN A 55 2.07 -0.27 -0.19
N ASP A 56 0.89 0.04 -0.68
CA ASP A 56 -0.21 -0.91 -0.66
C ASP A 56 0.09 -2.05 -1.64
N ASP A 57 0.23 -3.27 -1.12
CA ASP A 57 0.50 -4.48 -1.90
C ASP A 57 -0.78 -5.06 -2.54
N GLY A 58 -1.86 -4.26 -2.53
CA GLY A 58 -3.20 -4.67 -2.87
C GLY A 58 -3.89 -5.35 -1.69
N LEU A 59 -5.21 -5.32 -1.73
CA LEU A 59 -6.02 -6.13 -0.83
C LEU A 59 -5.79 -7.61 -1.10
N ASP A 60 -5.83 -8.35 0.00
CA ASP A 60 -5.97 -9.79 0.00
C ASP A 60 -7.13 -10.20 -0.92
N ASP A 61 -6.86 -11.06 -1.90
CA ASP A 61 -7.87 -11.49 -2.86
C ASP A 61 -8.86 -12.39 -2.14
N LEU A 62 -9.98 -11.81 -1.69
CA LEU A 62 -11.04 -12.54 -0.99
C LEU A 62 -11.65 -13.66 -1.84
N ASN A 63 -11.41 -13.67 -3.15
CA ASN A 63 -11.83 -14.73 -4.08
C ASN A 63 -10.66 -15.65 -4.49
N TYR A 64 -9.52 -15.60 -3.79
CA TYR A 64 -8.40 -16.47 -4.06
C TYR A 64 -8.80 -17.95 -3.87
N LYS A 65 -8.58 -18.77 -4.91
CA LYS A 65 -8.96 -20.19 -4.92
C LYS A 65 -7.80 -21.15 -4.65
N GLY A 66 -6.62 -20.63 -4.34
CA GLY A 66 -5.44 -21.43 -3.99
C GLY A 66 -5.31 -21.66 -2.48
N PHE A 67 -4.14 -22.14 -2.04
CA PHE A 67 -3.83 -22.34 -0.62
C PHE A 67 -3.54 -21.02 0.10
N ASP A 68 -4.03 -20.87 1.32
CA ASP A 68 -3.92 -19.63 2.10
C ASP A 68 -2.46 -19.20 2.33
N VAL A 69 -1.52 -20.17 2.41
CA VAL A 69 -0.07 -19.91 2.49
C VAL A 69 0.49 -19.11 1.30
N PHE A 70 -0.15 -19.17 0.13
CA PHE A 70 0.25 -18.44 -1.08
C PHE A 70 -0.67 -17.28 -1.43
N ARG A 71 -1.61 -16.96 -0.55
CA ARG A 71 -2.63 -15.94 -0.77
C ARG A 71 -2.05 -14.53 -0.69
N TYR A 72 -1.12 -14.30 0.22
CA TYR A 72 -0.49 -13.00 0.41
C TYR A 72 0.47 -12.66 -0.74
N LYS A 73 0.22 -11.52 -1.39
CA LYS A 73 1.12 -10.96 -2.40
C LYS A 73 2.19 -10.14 -1.68
N GLY A 74 3.45 -10.55 -1.80
CA GLY A 74 4.58 -9.73 -1.36
C GLY A 74 5.10 -8.88 -2.51
N ARG A 75 5.36 -7.60 -2.27
CA ARG A 75 6.10 -6.75 -3.22
C ARG A 75 7.59 -6.75 -2.88
N CYS A 76 8.42 -7.18 -3.81
CA CYS A 76 9.87 -7.02 -3.69
C CYS A 76 10.24 -5.53 -3.88
N ILE A 77 10.98 -4.95 -2.94
CA ILE A 77 11.49 -3.57 -3.01
C ILE A 77 12.98 -3.60 -3.34
N GLY A 78 13.37 -2.90 -4.41
CA GLY A 78 14.77 -2.77 -4.83
C GLY A 78 15.17 -3.65 -6.01
N ALA A 79 16.47 -3.73 -6.28
CA ALA A 79 17.02 -4.58 -7.33
C ALA A 79 16.93 -6.05 -6.91
N ALA A 80 16.46 -6.92 -7.81
CA ALA A 80 16.40 -8.34 -7.56
C ALA A 80 17.77 -8.98 -7.80
N ASN A 81 18.26 -9.73 -6.82
CA ASN A 81 19.34 -10.70 -7.00
C ASN A 81 18.70 -12.08 -7.02
N TYR A 82 19.07 -12.90 -8.01
CA TYR A 82 18.57 -14.25 -8.15
C TYR A 82 19.66 -15.23 -7.76
N ASP A 83 19.53 -15.81 -6.58
CA ASP A 83 20.34 -16.95 -6.17
C ASP A 83 19.53 -18.23 -6.47
N PRO A 84 19.99 -19.11 -7.37
CA PRO A 84 19.28 -20.34 -7.66
C PRO A 84 19.25 -21.23 -6.42
N ILE A 85 18.06 -21.73 -6.09
CA ILE A 85 17.86 -22.67 -4.99
C ILE A 85 18.39 -24.05 -5.43
N GLU A 86 19.25 -24.66 -4.62
CA GLU A 86 19.69 -26.03 -4.85
C GLU A 86 18.53 -27.02 -4.73
N GLN A 87 18.56 -28.09 -5.53
CA GLN A 87 17.44 -29.04 -5.59
C GLN A 87 17.18 -29.74 -4.24
N ALA A 88 18.21 -29.97 -3.44
CA ALA A 88 18.06 -30.53 -2.10
C ALA A 88 17.28 -29.59 -1.17
N ASP A 89 17.54 -28.28 -1.24
CA ASP A 89 16.84 -27.29 -0.43
C ASP A 89 15.42 -27.06 -0.93
N PHE A 90 15.20 -27.13 -2.24
CA PHE A 90 13.85 -27.13 -2.80
C PHE A 90 13.01 -28.29 -2.27
N HIS A 91 13.56 -29.50 -2.21
CA HIS A 91 12.87 -30.65 -1.61
C HIS A 91 12.54 -30.45 -0.13
N LYS A 92 13.44 -29.84 0.65
CA LYS A 92 13.17 -29.51 2.07
C LYS A 92 12.02 -28.52 2.19
N ILE A 93 11.99 -27.47 1.36
CA ILE A 93 10.92 -26.47 1.35
C ILE A 93 9.58 -27.13 1.00
N GLN A 94 9.55 -27.96 -0.04
CA GLN A 94 8.33 -28.70 -0.41
C GLN A 94 7.84 -29.59 0.75
N TRP A 95 8.74 -30.34 1.38
CA TRP A 95 8.38 -31.21 2.50
C TRP A 95 7.85 -30.42 3.70
N TYR A 96 8.46 -29.27 3.99
CA TYR A 96 7.99 -28.35 5.03
C TYR A 96 6.57 -27.88 4.75
N VAL A 97 6.28 -27.46 3.52
CA VAL A 97 4.93 -27.05 3.10
C VAL A 97 3.92 -28.20 3.25
N PHE A 98 4.27 -29.41 2.83
CA PHE A 98 3.37 -30.57 2.95
C PHE A 98 3.09 -30.99 4.40
N THR A 99 4.06 -30.80 5.30
CA THR A 99 3.97 -31.28 6.69
C THR A 99 3.31 -30.25 7.62
N ASN A 100 3.38 -28.96 7.29
CA ASN A 100 2.95 -27.87 8.16
C ASN A 100 1.74 -27.07 7.62
N CYS A 101 1.11 -27.52 6.52
CA CYS A 101 -0.06 -26.86 5.95
C CYS A 101 -1.30 -27.77 6.04
N ASP A 102 -2.19 -27.45 6.98
CA ASP A 102 -3.41 -28.21 7.25
C ASP A 102 -4.30 -28.38 6.00
N GLU A 103 -4.31 -27.38 5.12
CA GLU A 103 -5.10 -27.39 3.87
C GLU A 103 -4.62 -28.46 2.89
N ILE A 104 -3.32 -28.77 2.89
CA ILE A 104 -2.75 -29.78 2.01
C ILE A 104 -2.93 -31.17 2.61
N GLU A 105 -2.83 -31.31 3.93
CA GLU A 105 -3.07 -32.58 4.62
C GLU A 105 -4.47 -33.14 4.31
N GLN A 106 -5.48 -32.27 4.25
CA GLN A 106 -6.86 -32.66 3.90
C GLN A 106 -7.00 -33.20 2.47
N LYS A 107 -6.10 -32.82 1.54
CA LYS A 107 -6.14 -33.23 0.13
C LYS A 107 -5.29 -34.47 -0.18
N LEU A 108 -4.47 -34.90 0.77
CA LEU A 108 -3.61 -36.08 0.68
C LEU A 108 -4.30 -37.37 1.19
N LYS A 109 -5.49 -37.25 1.78
CA LYS A 109 -6.38 -38.37 2.15
C LYS A 109 -7.32 -38.71 1.00
#